data_AF-K2G5K0-F1
#
_entry.id   AF-K2G5K0-F1
#
_cell.length_a   1.000
_cell.length_b   1.000
_cell.length_c   1.000
_cell.angle_alpha   90.00
_cell.angle_beta   90.00
_cell.angle_gamma   90.00
#
_symmetry.space_group_name_H-M   'P 1'
#
loop_
_entity.id
_entity.type
_entity.pdbx_description
1 polymer ?
#
loop_
_entity_poly.entity_id
_entity_poly.type
_entity_poly.pdbx_seq_one_letter_code
_entity_poly.pdbx_strand_id
1 'polypeptide(L)'
;MDNEKVREFIDKENKKIILELAGQSRFEIIACLLMPDGDRLVTVVDHTTTEKLPYTYLYSEIPYTDDLDIQDLFIRHKHLIEDGTYDD
;
A
#
# COMPACT_ATOMS: atom_id res chain seq x y z
N MET A 1 25.57 -4.02 -14.11
CA MET A 1 24.25 -3.41 -13.82
C MET A 1 24.49 -1.91 -13.76
N ASP A 2 23.99 -1.14 -14.73
CA ASP A 2 24.28 0.30 -14.83
C ASP A 2 23.70 1.05 -13.63
N ASN A 3 24.55 1.76 -12.88
CA ASN A 3 24.13 2.54 -11.71
C ASN A 3 23.04 3.58 -12.04
N GLU A 4 22.95 4.02 -13.28
CA GLU A 4 21.94 4.95 -13.78
C GLU A 4 20.54 4.32 -13.79
N LYS A 5 20.40 3.10 -14.33
CA LYS A 5 19.11 2.37 -14.37
C LYS A 5 18.58 2.06 -12.98
N VAL A 6 19.48 1.76 -12.03
CA VAL A 6 19.12 1.53 -10.62
C VAL A 6 18.56 2.80 -10.00
N ARG A 7 19.16 3.96 -10.27
CA ARG A 7 18.69 5.25 -9.75
C ARG A 7 17.34 5.65 -10.33
N GLU A 8 17.15 5.50 -11.64
CA GLU A 8 15.87 5.77 -12.30
C GLU A 8 14.74 4.89 -11.74
N PHE A 9 15.04 3.61 -11.49
CA PHE A 9 14.10 2.68 -10.87
C PHE A 9 13.70 3.14 -9.46
N ILE A 10 14.67 3.46 -8.60
CA ILE A 10 14.41 3.94 -7.23
C ILE A 10 13.58 5.24 -7.25
N ASP A 11 13.92 6.19 -8.12
CA ASP A 11 13.19 7.45 -8.24
C ASP A 11 11.73 7.23 -8.67
N LYS A 12 11.50 6.28 -9.58
CA LYS A 12 10.16 5.90 -10.02
C LYS A 12 9.34 5.27 -8.88
N GLU A 13 9.91 4.34 -8.12
CA GLU A 13 9.23 3.69 -6.99
C GLU A 13 8.90 4.69 -5.88
N ASN A 14 9.84 5.58 -5.54
CA ASN A 14 9.59 6.64 -4.56
C ASN A 14 8.48 7.59 -4.99
N LYS A 15 8.44 7.98 -6.27
CA LYS A 15 7.35 8.80 -6.82
C LYS A 15 6.01 8.10 -6.72
N LYS A 16 5.96 6.78 -6.95
CA LYS A 16 4.74 5.98 -6.84
C LYS A 16 4.18 6.02 -5.41
N ILE A 17 5.04 5.78 -4.40
CA ILE A 17 4.65 5.85 -2.98
C ILE A 17 4.14 7.25 -2.60
N ILE A 18 4.80 8.32 -3.08
CA ILE A 18 4.36 9.71 -2.81
C ILE A 18 2.96 9.98 -3.38
N LEU A 19 2.68 9.50 -4.61
CA LEU A 19 1.36 9.63 -5.22
C LEU A 19 0.30 8.81 -4.48
N GLU A 20 0.65 7.62 -4.01
CA GLU A 20 -0.20 6.75 -3.19
C GLU A 20 -0.55 7.42 -1.85
N LEU A 21 0.44 8.00 -1.16
CA LEU A 21 0.26 8.78 0.07
C LEU A 21 -0.57 10.06 -0.14
N ALA A 22 -0.51 10.66 -1.33
CA ALA A 22 -1.28 11.86 -1.66
C ALA A 22 -2.72 11.55 -2.10
N GLY A 23 -3.14 10.27 -2.12
CA GLY A 23 -4.44 9.85 -2.66
C GLY A 23 -4.58 10.09 -4.17
N GLN A 24 -3.45 10.21 -4.88
CA GLN A 24 -3.38 10.49 -6.32
C GLN A 24 -3.08 9.25 -7.17
N SER A 25 -2.90 8.10 -6.52
CA SER A 25 -2.73 6.80 -7.19
C SER A 25 -4.08 6.10 -7.36
N ARG A 26 -4.06 4.95 -8.06
CA ARG A 26 -5.21 4.05 -8.16
C ARG A 26 -5.67 3.60 -6.77
N PHE A 27 -4.73 3.18 -5.94
CA PHE A 27 -5.00 2.71 -4.58
C PHE A 27 -4.55 3.72 -3.56
N GLU A 28 -5.34 3.85 -2.50
CA GLU A 28 -5.05 4.69 -1.33
C GLU A 28 -5.30 3.89 -0.06
N ILE A 29 -4.31 3.81 0.82
CA ILE A 29 -4.50 3.27 2.18
C ILE A 29 -5.09 4.39 3.02
N ILE A 30 -6.35 4.24 3.43
CA ILE A 30 -7.08 5.28 4.15
C ILE A 30 -7.13 5.06 5.67
N ALA A 31 -6.83 3.84 6.13
CA ALA A 31 -6.77 3.53 7.55
C ALA A 31 -5.97 2.25 7.80
N CYS A 32 -5.29 2.21 8.93
CA CYS A 32 -4.65 1.02 9.47
C CYS A 32 -4.98 0.89 10.96
N LEU A 33 -5.43 -0.29 11.38
CA LEU A 33 -5.77 -0.58 12.78
C LEU A 33 -4.95 -1.75 13.28
N LEU A 34 -4.13 -1.52 14.31
CA LEU A 34 -3.44 -2.59 15.03
C LEU A 34 -4.43 -3.36 15.92
N MET A 35 -4.54 -4.66 15.68
CA MET A 35 -5.40 -5.56 16.43
C MET A 35 -4.70 -6.10 17.70
N PRO A 36 -5.46 -6.58 18.70
CA PRO A 36 -4.90 -7.13 19.94
C PRO A 36 -3.98 -8.35 19.77
N ASP A 37 -4.12 -9.09 18.67
CA ASP A 37 -3.29 -10.24 18.31
C ASP A 37 -1.96 -9.83 17.62
N GLY A 38 -1.76 -8.53 17.37
CA GLY A 38 -0.58 -7.96 16.73
C GLY A 38 -0.67 -7.90 15.21
N ASP A 39 -1.77 -8.32 14.60
CA ASP A 39 -2.01 -8.14 13.16
C ASP A 39 -2.61 -6.74 12.87
N ARG A 40 -2.67 -6.35 11.60
CA ARG A 40 -3.19 -5.06 11.16
C ARG A 40 -4.35 -5.23 10.19
N LEU A 41 -5.44 -4.50 10.43
CA LEU A 41 -6.50 -4.31 9.44
C LEU A 41 -6.17 -3.08 8.61
N VAL A 42 -5.97 -3.27 7.31
CA VAL A 42 -5.59 -2.21 6.38
C VAL A 42 -6.74 -1.95 5.43
N THR A 43 -7.26 -0.73 5.40
CA THR A 43 -8.37 -0.34 4.54
C THR A 43 -7.86 0.45 3.34
N VAL A 44 -8.21 -0.02 2.15
CA VAL A 44 -7.74 0.51 0.86
C VAL A 44 -8.93 0.91 0.00
N VAL A 45 -8.83 2.06 -0.68
CA VAL A 45 -9.79 2.51 -1.68
C VAL A 45 -9.19 2.36 -3.07
N ASP A 46 -9.92 1.77 -4.02
CA ASP A 46 -9.59 1.78 -5.46
C ASP A 46 -10.37 2.91 -6.17
N HIS A 47 -9.65 3.97 -6.53
CA HIS A 47 -10.18 5.16 -7.21
C HIS A 47 -10.54 4.95 -8.68
N THR A 48 -10.15 3.82 -9.28
CA THR A 48 -10.53 3.49 -10.67
C THR A 48 -11.93 2.90 -10.77
N THR A 49 -12.47 2.40 -9.66
CA THR A 49 -13.84 1.88 -9.61
C THR A 49 -14.83 3.03 -9.43
N THR A 50 -15.99 2.94 -10.10
CA THR A 50 -17.06 3.95 -9.98
C THR A 50 -17.74 3.93 -8.61
N GLU A 51 -17.69 2.80 -7.91
CA GLU A 51 -18.33 2.63 -6.60
C GLU A 51 -17.46 3.15 -5.45
N LYS A 52 -16.13 3.27 -5.65
CA LYS A 52 -15.14 3.75 -4.66
C LYS A 52 -15.32 3.15 -3.27
N LEU A 53 -15.76 1.90 -3.19
CA LEU A 53 -15.97 1.23 -1.92
C LEU A 53 -14.61 0.83 -1.33
N PRO A 54 -14.35 1.14 -0.06
CA PRO A 54 -13.14 0.68 0.60
C PRO A 54 -13.18 -0.84 0.80
N TYR A 55 -12.05 -1.49 0.61
CA TYR A 55 -11.80 -2.89 0.93
C TYR A 55 -10.87 -2.96 2.13
N THR A 56 -11.23 -3.78 3.12
CA THR A 56 -10.39 -4.03 4.28
C THR A 56 -9.72 -5.38 4.14
N TYR A 57 -8.40 -5.39 4.33
CA TYR A 57 -7.57 -6.57 4.25
C TYR A 57 -6.93 -6.85 5.61
N LEU A 58 -6.77 -8.13 5.93
CA LEU A 58 -5.92 -8.56 7.02
C LEU A 58 -4.46 -8.60 6.53
N TYR A 59 -3.58 -7.85 7.17
CA TYR A 59 -2.20 -7.66 6.69
C TYR A 59 -1.44 -8.99 6.57
N SER A 60 -1.64 -9.93 7.49
CA SER A 60 -1.04 -11.27 7.42
C SER A 60 -1.53 -12.14 6.25
N GLU A 61 -2.73 -11.86 5.71
CA GLU A 61 -3.33 -12.63 4.61
C GLU A 61 -2.93 -12.11 3.22
N ILE A 62 -2.32 -10.93 3.15
CA ILE A 62 -1.95 -10.27 1.88
C ILE A 62 -1.10 -11.15 0.97
N PRO A 63 -0.07 -11.90 1.43
CA PRO A 63 0.70 -12.78 0.55
C PRO A 63 -0.14 -13.87 -0.14
N TYR A 64 -1.36 -14.12 0.33
CA TYR A 64 -2.26 -15.15 -0.18
C TYR A 64 -3.45 -14.59 -0.98
N THR A 65 -3.55 -13.26 -1.17
CA THR A 65 -4.57 -12.66 -2.04
C THR A 65 -4.27 -12.94 -3.52
N ASP A 66 -5.29 -13.14 -4.34
CA ASP A 66 -5.11 -13.27 -5.81
C ASP A 66 -4.84 -11.92 -6.50
N ASP A 67 -4.97 -10.81 -5.78
CA ASP A 67 -4.76 -9.46 -6.31
C ASP A 67 -3.29 -9.03 -6.21
N LEU A 68 -2.56 -9.19 -7.34
CA LEU A 68 -1.15 -8.82 -7.44
C LEU A 68 -0.90 -7.32 -7.23
N ASP A 69 -1.85 -6.45 -7.60
CA ASP A 69 -1.67 -5.01 -7.43
C ASP A 69 -1.75 -4.62 -5.96
N ILE A 70 -2.64 -5.26 -5.21
CA ILE A 70 -2.73 -5.12 -3.75
C ILE A 70 -1.47 -5.67 -3.07
N GLN A 71 -0.97 -6.84 -3.47
CA GLN A 71 0.31 -7.34 -2.93
C GLN A 71 1.44 -6.34 -3.15
N ASP A 72 1.55 -5.81 -4.37
CA ASP A 72 2.59 -4.85 -4.76
C ASP A 72 2.48 -3.53 -3.97
N LEU A 73 1.25 -3.03 -3.74
CA LEU A 73 0.98 -1.89 -2.86
C LEU A 73 1.51 -2.14 -1.44
N PHE A 74 1.16 -3.28 -0.84
CA PHE A 74 1.53 -3.59 0.53
C PHE A 74 3.04 -3.85 0.67
N ILE A 75 3.69 -4.43 -0.33
CA ILE A 75 5.16 -4.59 -0.34
C ILE A 75 5.85 -3.23 -0.32
N ARG A 76 5.40 -2.27 -1.14
CA ARG A 76 5.93 -0.89 -1.15
C ARG A 76 5.67 -0.17 0.17
N HIS A 77 4.48 -0.35 0.74
CA HIS A 77 4.03 0.35 1.93
C HIS A 77 4.38 -0.36 3.24
N LYS A 78 5.02 -1.53 3.19
CA LYS A 78 5.32 -2.41 4.33
C LYS A 78 5.86 -1.65 5.53
N HIS A 79 6.93 -0.87 5.35
CA HIS A 79 7.56 -0.17 6.47
C HIS A 79 6.65 0.90 7.06
N LEU A 80 5.93 1.64 6.20
CA LEU A 80 4.99 2.67 6.63
C LEU A 80 3.81 2.08 7.42
N ILE A 81 3.30 0.91 7.00
CA ILE A 81 2.25 0.17 7.70
C ILE A 81 2.78 -0.34 9.05
N GLU A 82 3.96 -0.97 9.07
CA GLU A 82 4.56 -1.52 10.28
C GLU A 82 4.86 -0.43 11.31
N ASP A 83 5.36 0.73 10.88
CA ASP A 83 5.65 1.90 11.69
C ASP A 83 4.40 2.67 12.15
N GLY A 84 3.20 2.29 11.68
CA GLY A 84 1.95 2.92 12.07
C GLY A 84 1.70 4.29 11.42
N THR A 85 2.28 4.55 10.24
CA THR A 85 2.09 5.82 9.50
C THR A 85 0.62 6.08 9.14
N TYR A 86 -0.16 5.02 8.99
CA TYR A 86 -1.59 5.05 8.66
C TYR A 86 -2.50 4.82 9.87
N ASP A 87 -1.93 4.74 11.07
CA ASP A 87 -2.69 4.68 12.31
C ASP A 87 -3.13 6.13 12.62
N ASP A 88 -4.44 6.39 12.75
CA ASP A 88 -5.00 7.72 13.06
C ASP A 88 -4.43 8.36 14.35
#